data_AF-A0A8J4VFN4-F1
#
_entry.id   AF-A0A8J4VFN4-F1
#
_cell.length_a   1.000
_cell.length_b   1.000
_cell.length_c   1.000
_cell.angle_alpha   90.00
_cell.angle_beta   90.00
_cell.angle_gamma   90.00
#
_symmetry.space_group_name_H-M   'P 1'
#
loop_
_entity.id
_entity.type
_entity.pdbx_description
1 polymer ?
#
loop_
_entity_poly.entity_id
_entity_poly.type
_entity_poly.pdbx_seq_one_letter_code
_entity_poly.pdbx_strand_id
1 'polypeptide(L)'
;MPFAYPKRGIKEVRTSAEFDPFHCNLLAYSSSRGFIHLVDMQRSALCDHSAILLQDGGSHGFKSSFTEIITSISDIKFSNDGRHILCCDYMNLKITTLKRTW
;
A
#
# COMPACT_ATOMS: atom_id res chain seq x y z
N MET A 1 -12.24 -38.08 10.26
CA MET A 1 -12.21 -37.04 9.20
C MET A 1 -11.62 -35.78 9.80
N PRO A 2 -10.35 -35.41 9.57
CA PRO A 2 -9.83 -34.16 10.08
C PRO A 2 -10.37 -33.01 9.22
N PHE A 3 -10.93 -32.00 9.86
CA PHE A 3 -11.27 -30.73 9.23
C PHE A 3 -9.97 -30.06 8.79
N ALA A 4 -9.68 -30.10 7.49
CA ALA A 4 -8.63 -29.29 6.90
C ALA A 4 -9.07 -27.82 7.02
N TYR A 5 -8.52 -27.09 7.99
CA TYR A 5 -8.56 -25.64 7.93
C TYR A 5 -7.90 -25.24 6.60
N PRO A 6 -8.58 -24.49 5.72
CA PRO A 6 -7.92 -23.98 4.53
C PRO A 6 -6.71 -23.19 5.04
N LYS A 7 -5.51 -23.54 4.58
CA LYS A 7 -4.31 -22.74 4.80
C LYS A 7 -4.69 -21.33 4.40
N ARG A 8 -4.96 -20.45 5.38
CA ARG A 8 -5.12 -19.02 5.13
C ARG A 8 -3.73 -18.59 4.69
N GLY A 9 -3.52 -18.60 3.37
CA GLY A 9 -2.35 -17.95 2.78
C GLY A 9 -2.25 -16.59 3.42
N ILE A 10 -1.04 -16.22 3.85
CA ILE A 10 -0.77 -14.98 4.57
C ILE A 10 -1.48 -13.87 3.79
N LYS A 11 -2.52 -13.28 4.42
CA LYS A 11 -3.13 -12.06 3.88
C LYS A 11 -2.01 -11.04 3.81
N GLU A 12 -1.85 -10.46 2.64
CA GLU A 12 -1.00 -9.31 2.33
C GLU A 12 -0.60 -8.50 3.58
N VAL A 13 0.71 -8.34 3.79
CA VAL A 13 1.23 -7.67 4.99
C VAL A 13 1.27 -6.17 4.73
N ARG A 14 0.73 -5.38 5.65
CA ARG A 14 0.91 -3.92 5.66
C ARG A 14 2.31 -3.63 6.19
N THR A 15 3.14 -2.99 5.38
CA THR A 15 4.59 -2.85 5.65
C THR A 15 4.94 -1.48 6.23
N SER A 16 4.30 -0.42 5.77
CA SER A 16 4.43 0.93 6.34
C SER A 16 3.07 1.64 6.32
N ALA A 17 2.90 2.64 7.18
CA ALA A 17 1.70 3.45 7.27
C ALA A 17 2.06 4.86 7.73
N GLU A 18 1.51 5.87 7.05
CA GLU A 18 1.76 7.28 7.35
C GLU A 18 0.47 8.09 7.23
N PHE A 19 0.30 9.07 8.12
CA PHE A 19 -0.82 10.01 8.07
C PHE A 19 -0.53 11.17 7.14
N ASP A 20 -1.58 11.67 6.49
CA ASP A 20 -1.48 12.91 5.74
C ASP A 20 -1.12 14.08 6.68
N PRO A 21 -0.17 14.96 6.29
CA PRO A 21 0.30 16.03 7.16
C PRO A 21 -0.78 17.10 7.47
N PHE A 22 -1.84 17.19 6.66
CA PHE A 22 -2.92 18.17 6.84
C PHE A 22 -4.25 17.55 7.25
N HIS A 23 -4.50 16.30 6.90
CA HIS A 23 -5.77 15.62 7.15
C HIS A 23 -5.58 14.38 8.04
N CYS A 24 -5.85 14.52 9.34
CA CYS A 24 -5.67 13.43 10.32
C CYS A 24 -6.56 12.20 10.07
N ASN A 25 -7.60 12.32 9.25
CA ASN A 25 -8.45 11.21 8.84
C ASN A 25 -7.90 10.43 7.65
N LEU A 26 -6.95 10.99 6.90
CA LEU A 26 -6.33 10.32 5.77
C LEU A 26 -5.10 9.55 6.22
N LEU A 27 -5.14 8.24 5.98
CA LEU A 27 -4.02 7.33 6.22
C LEU A 27 -3.60 6.72 4.89
N ALA A 28 -2.31 6.79 4.56
CA ALA A 28 -1.73 5.93 3.55
C ALA A 28 -1.09 4.72 4.21
N TYR A 29 -1.23 3.54 3.61
CA TYR A 29 -0.45 2.37 3.99
C TYR A 29 0.03 1.62 2.76
N SER A 30 1.21 1.02 2.87
CA SER A 30 1.81 0.21 1.84
C SER A 30 1.71 -1.28 2.16
N SER A 31 1.93 -2.10 1.15
CA SER A 31 1.90 -3.55 1.31
C SER A 31 3.12 -4.27 0.76
N SER A 32 3.29 -5.50 1.24
CA SER A 32 4.29 -6.45 0.74
C SER A 32 4.08 -6.86 -0.72
N ARG A 33 2.99 -6.43 -1.35
CA ARG A 33 2.63 -6.75 -2.74
C ARG A 33 2.77 -5.55 -3.68
N GLY A 34 3.33 -4.44 -3.21
CA GLY A 34 3.60 -3.26 -4.02
C GLY A 34 2.42 -2.32 -4.20
N PHE A 35 1.42 -2.41 -3.33
CA PHE A 35 0.28 -1.50 -3.33
C PHE A 35 0.45 -0.41 -2.29
N ILE A 36 -0.02 0.79 -2.62
CA ILE A 36 -0.25 1.87 -1.66
C ILE A 36 -1.74 2.17 -1.67
N HIS A 37 -2.34 2.10 -0.51
CA HIS A 37 -3.73 2.44 -0.29
C HIS A 37 -3.82 3.77 0.45
N LEU A 38 -4.60 4.70 -0.08
CA LEU A 38 -5.04 5.88 0.66
C LEU A 38 -6.47 5.63 1.16
N VAL A 39 -6.69 5.71 2.47
CA VAL A 39 -7.99 5.48 3.12
C VAL A 39 -8.41 6.70 3.93
N ASP A 40 -9.73 6.94 3.97
CA ASP A 40 -10.36 7.91 4.88
C ASP A 40 -10.96 7.16 6.06
N MET A 41 -10.35 7.30 7.23
CA MET A 41 -10.74 6.58 8.44
C MET A 41 -12.10 7.03 8.99
N GLN A 42 -12.59 8.23 8.64
CA GLN A 42 -13.94 8.65 9.04
C GLN A 42 -15.02 7.85 8.32
N ARG A 43 -14.78 7.45 7.06
CA ARG A 43 -15.72 6.66 6.26
C ARG A 43 -15.65 5.17 6.61
N SER A 44 -14.48 4.66 6.94
CA SER A 44 -14.30 3.26 7.37
C SER A 44 -13.06 3.11 8.23
N ALA A 45 -13.25 2.99 9.54
CA ALA A 45 -12.15 2.79 10.50
C ALA A 45 -11.41 1.45 10.29
N LEU A 46 -12.08 0.46 9.68
CA LEU A 46 -11.46 -0.84 9.35
C LEU A 46 -10.53 -0.77 8.13
N CYS A 47 -10.51 0.36 7.41
CA CYS A 47 -9.71 0.58 6.21
C CYS A 47 -10.02 -0.46 5.11
N ASP A 48 -11.23 -1.01 5.11
CA ASP A 48 -11.66 -2.03 4.13
C ASP A 48 -11.92 -1.42 2.75
N HIS A 49 -12.10 -0.10 2.70
CA HIS A 49 -12.41 0.65 1.49
C HIS A 49 -11.26 1.63 1.21
N SER A 50 -10.37 1.29 0.28
CA SER A 50 -9.34 2.21 -0.19
C SER A 50 -9.93 3.21 -1.18
N ALA A 51 -9.74 4.50 -0.90
CA ALA A 51 -10.18 5.59 -1.76
C ALA A 51 -9.30 5.70 -3.02
N ILE A 52 -8.01 5.41 -2.90
CA ILE A 52 -7.06 5.42 -4.01
C ILE A 52 -6.12 4.22 -3.88
N LEU A 53 -5.97 3.45 -4.96
CA LEU A 53 -4.99 2.38 -5.10
C LEU A 53 -3.90 2.84 -6.07
N LEU A 54 -2.68 2.99 -5.59
CA LEU A 54 -1.52 3.24 -6.43
C LEU A 54 -0.78 1.92 -6.62
N GLN A 55 -0.72 1.47 -7.87
CA GLN A 55 0.00 0.28 -8.27
C GLN A 55 1.07 0.69 -9.28
N ASP A 56 2.30 0.28 -9.05
CA ASP A 56 3.33 0.38 -10.06
C ASP A 56 2.97 -0.55 -11.23
N GLY A 57 2.89 -0.03 -12.46
CA GLY A 57 2.51 -0.78 -13.66
C GLY A 57 3.53 -1.83 -14.11
N GLY A 58 4.42 -2.26 -13.21
CA GLY A 58 5.61 -3.04 -13.47
C GLY A 58 5.40 -4.53 -13.24
N SER A 59 5.40 -5.27 -14.34
CA SER A 59 5.58 -6.72 -14.49
C SER A 59 4.31 -7.60 -14.39
N HIS A 60 3.69 -7.81 -15.55
CA HIS A 60 3.00 -9.05 -15.90
C HIS A 60 3.98 -10.24 -16.09
N GLY A 61 5.12 -10.23 -15.39
CA GLY A 61 6.14 -11.27 -15.43
C GLY A 61 5.85 -12.39 -14.44
N PHE A 62 6.47 -13.55 -14.64
CA PHE A 62 6.33 -14.73 -13.78
C PHE A 62 6.42 -14.36 -12.28
N LYS A 63 5.36 -14.66 -11.52
CA LYS A 63 5.28 -14.45 -10.06
C LYS A 63 6.19 -15.47 -9.37
N SER A 64 7.47 -15.14 -9.25
CA SER A 64 8.42 -15.89 -8.42
C SER A 64 8.39 -15.35 -6.99
N SER A 65 8.79 -16.15 -6.00
CA SER A 65 8.95 -15.69 -4.61
C SER A 65 9.90 -14.48 -4.50
N PHE A 66 10.84 -14.34 -5.43
CA PHE A 66 11.73 -13.16 -5.51
C PHE A 66 11.00 -11.89 -5.97
N THR A 67 9.95 -12.01 -6.78
CA THR A 67 9.15 -10.87 -7.21
C THR A 67 8.45 -10.22 -6.01
N GLU A 68 7.94 -11.02 -5.07
CA GLU A 68 7.30 -10.50 -3.85
C GLU A 68 8.27 -9.69 -2.99
N ILE A 69 9.55 -10.11 -2.92
CA ILE A 69 10.60 -9.37 -2.23
C ILE A 69 10.87 -8.02 -2.92
N ILE A 70 10.99 -8.02 -4.25
CA ILE A 70 11.32 -6.82 -5.01
C ILE A 70 10.15 -5.82 -5.02
N THR A 71 8.91 -6.32 -5.13
CA THR A 71 7.71 -5.46 -5.15
C THR A 71 7.25 -5.04 -3.77
N SER A 72 7.75 -5.65 -2.70
CA SER A 72 7.40 -5.26 -1.34
C SER A 72 7.88 -3.84 -1.08
N ILE A 73 6.94 -2.95 -0.75
CA ILE A 73 7.27 -1.57 -0.38
C ILE A 73 7.78 -1.59 1.06
N SER A 74 8.98 -1.08 1.31
CA SER A 74 9.56 -1.01 2.64
C SER A 74 9.08 0.21 3.41
N ASP A 75 8.89 1.34 2.72
CA ASP A 75 8.50 2.58 3.36
C ASP A 75 7.69 3.49 2.43
N ILE A 76 6.88 4.36 3.04
CA ILE A 76 6.14 5.42 2.36
C ILE A 76 6.25 6.71 3.18
N LYS A 77 6.34 7.85 2.50
CA LYS A 77 6.30 9.17 3.13
C LYS A 77 5.46 10.16 2.35
N PHE A 78 4.72 11.00 3.05
CA PHE A 78 4.09 12.16 2.45
C PHE A 78 5.12 13.27 2.24
N SER A 79 4.98 13.96 1.11
CA SER A 79 5.59 15.27 0.94
C SER A 79 5.02 16.26 1.95
N ASN A 80 5.80 17.27 2.31
CA ASN A 80 5.39 18.30 3.25
C ASN A 80 4.18 19.12 2.76
N ASP A 81 3.93 19.15 1.45
CA ASP A 81 2.74 19.76 0.85
C ASP A 81 1.52 18.82 0.78
N GLY A 82 1.68 17.56 1.18
CA GLY A 82 0.67 16.50 1.14
C GLY A 82 0.30 16.04 -0.28
N ARG A 83 0.81 16.66 -1.35
CA ARG A 83 0.35 16.38 -2.72
C ARG A 83 1.01 15.16 -3.34
N HIS A 84 2.07 14.67 -2.73
CA HIS A 84 2.87 13.57 -3.25
C HIS A 84 3.11 12.54 -2.16
N ILE A 85 3.15 11.27 -2.58
CA ILE A 85 3.66 10.18 -1.77
C ILE A 85 4.96 9.71 -2.39
N LEU A 86 6.00 9.63 -1.57
CA LEU A 86 7.21 8.92 -1.86
C LEU A 86 7.08 7.49 -1.36
N CYS A 87 7.43 6.51 -2.20
CA CYS A 87 7.52 5.12 -1.78
C CYS A 87 8.87 4.52 -2.17
N CYS A 88 9.33 3.59 -1.35
CA CYS A 88 10.57 2.87 -1.55
C CYS A 88 10.28 1.36 -1.61
N ASP A 89 10.71 0.72 -2.69
CA ASP A 89 10.78 -0.74 -2.81
C ASP A 89 12.25 -1.20 -2.77
N TYR A 90 12.53 -2.49 -2.93
CA TYR A 90 13.89 -3.02 -2.82
C TYR A 90 14.89 -2.37 -3.80
N MET A 91 14.44 -1.95 -4.98
CA MET A 91 15.31 -1.45 -6.06
C MET A 91 15.04 0.00 -6.44
N ASN A 92 13.91 0.57 -6.06
CA ASN A 92 13.43 1.85 -6.58
C ASN A 92 12.87 2.76 -5.50
N LEU A 93 12.96 4.04 -5.80
CA LEU A 93 12.33 5.11 -5.05
C LEU A 93 11.43 5.88 -6.03
N LYS A 94 10.12 5.91 -5.76
CA LYS A 94 9.10 6.43 -6.69
C LYS A 94 8.30 7.53 -6.03
N ILE A 95 8.02 8.59 -6.78
CA ILE A 95 7.18 9.70 -6.35
C ILE A 95 5.88 9.63 -7.14
N THR A 96 4.74 9.64 -6.44
CA THR A 96 3.42 9.64 -7.07
C THR A 96 2.61 10.84 -6.62
N THR A 97 2.04 11.57 -7.57
CA THR A 97 1.11 12.67 -7.28
C THR A 97 -0.26 12.13 -6.88
N LEU A 98 -0.77 12.61 -5.75
CA LEU A 98 -2.12 12.31 -5.27
C LEU A 98 -3.14 13.19 -5.99
N LYS A 99 -4.03 12.57 -6.75
CA LYS A 99 -5.23 13.24 -7.28
C LYS A 99 -6.36 13.06 -6.27
N ARG A 100 -6.52 14.01 -5.36
CA ARG A 100 -7.62 14.01 -4.38
C ARG A 100 -8.90 14.49 -5.07
N THR A 101 -9.71 13.56 -5.56
CA THR A 101 -11.10 13.83 -5.94
C THR A 101 -12.00 13.40 -4.79
N TRP A 102 -12.53 14.36 -4.05
CA TRP A 102 -13.39 14.14 -2.88
C TRP A 102 -14.85 13.89 -3.27
#